data_AF-I3YGI4-F1
#
_entry.id   AF-I3YGI4-F1
#
_cell.length_a   1.000
_cell.length_b   1.000
_cell.length_c   1.000
_cell.angle_alpha   90.00
_cell.angle_beta   90.00
_cell.angle_gamma   90.00
#
_symmetry.space_group_name_H-M   'P 1'
#
loop_
_entity.id
_entity.type
_entity.pdbx_description
1 polymer ?
#
loop_
_entity_poly.entity_id
_entity_poly.type
_entity_poly.pdbx_seq_one_letter_code
_entity_poly.pdbx_strand_id
1 'polypeptide(L)'
;MTSTLLGRLATATILGLLLNPAPVAAEADGPDYYRVTGVAPTDVLRIRATPDPGAAQVGKIPPGADCVRNLGCRGGLSFEEYSTLSKTEQAERLRHYPRWCKIEYQGIEGWVAARYLAEGGCR
;
A
#
# COMPACT_ATOMS: atom_id res chain seq x y z
N MET A 1 70.64 9.99 44.18
CA MET A 1 70.24 9.49 42.84
C MET A 1 68.90 8.78 42.98
N THR A 2 68.02 8.93 41.96
CA THR A 2 66.65 8.36 41.75
C THR A 2 65.54 8.93 42.67
N SER A 3 64.64 9.83 42.21
CA SER A 3 63.54 9.70 41.21
C SER A 3 62.46 8.72 41.71
N THR A 4 61.15 9.02 41.77
CA THR A 4 60.29 9.36 40.62
C THR A 4 58.91 9.91 41.06
N LEU A 5 58.33 10.75 40.21
CA LEU A 5 57.02 11.45 40.27
C LEU A 5 55.79 10.56 40.53
N LEU A 6 54.84 11.08 41.32
CA LEU A 6 53.43 10.64 41.32
C LEU A 6 52.72 11.13 40.04
N GLY A 7 52.40 10.21 39.13
CA GLY A 7 51.55 10.46 37.97
C GLY A 7 50.07 10.51 38.36
N ARG A 8 49.40 11.64 38.08
CA ARG A 8 47.95 11.75 38.17
C ARG A 8 47.31 11.02 36.98
N LEU A 9 46.54 9.97 37.25
CA LEU A 9 45.65 9.35 36.26
C LEU A 9 44.52 10.33 35.94
N ALA A 10 44.57 10.94 34.76
CA ALA A 10 43.43 11.66 34.20
C ALA A 10 42.50 10.61 33.56
N THR A 11 41.41 10.27 34.24
CA THR A 11 40.33 9.45 33.71
C THR A 11 39.57 10.25 32.65
N ALA A 12 39.86 10.00 31.38
CA ALA A 12 39.06 10.52 30.27
C ALA A 12 37.72 9.77 30.23
N THR A 13 36.65 10.42 30.72
CA THR A 13 35.28 9.89 30.62
C THR A 13 34.80 10.05 29.19
N ILE A 14 34.84 8.98 28.39
CA ILE A 14 34.18 8.95 27.08
C ILE A 14 32.68 8.95 27.34
N LEU A 15 32.04 10.11 27.19
CA LEU A 15 30.58 10.27 27.22
C LEU A 15 30.02 9.61 25.96
N GLY A 16 29.72 8.32 26.03
CA GLY A 16 29.05 7.58 24.96
C GLY A 16 27.66 8.19 24.72
N LEU A 17 27.52 8.90 23.60
CA LEU A 17 26.25 9.44 23.14
C LEU A 17 25.31 8.26 22.84
N LEU A 18 24.37 7.99 23.74
CA LEU A 18 23.30 7.01 23.55
C LEU A 18 22.36 7.55 22.46
N LEU A 19 22.65 7.26 21.19
CA LEU A 19 21.67 7.42 20.12
C LEU A 19 20.57 6.38 20.36
N ASN A 20 19.47 6.82 20.98
CA ASN A 20 18.27 6.01 21.13
C ASN A 20 17.52 6.08 19.79
N PRO A 21 17.47 5.00 18.97
CA PRO A 21 16.76 5.04 17.71
C PRO A 21 15.27 5.15 18.01
N ALA A 22 14.66 6.29 17.66
CA ALA A 22 13.20 6.40 17.69
C ALA A 22 12.61 5.42 16.68
N PRO A 23 11.51 4.72 17.01
CA PRO A 23 10.81 3.89 16.04
C PRO A 23 10.27 4.79 14.94
N VAL A 24 10.80 4.63 13.73
CA VAL A 24 10.21 5.23 12.52
C VAL A 24 9.03 4.34 12.15
N ALA A 25 7.81 4.86 12.25
CA ALA A 25 6.64 4.17 11.73
C ALA A 25 6.72 4.16 10.20
N ALA A 26 6.63 2.98 9.60
CA ALA A 26 6.44 2.89 8.16
C ALA A 26 4.98 3.26 7.84
N GLU A 27 4.77 4.33 7.10
CA GLU A 27 3.45 4.67 6.56
C GLU A 27 3.21 3.83 5.31
N ALA A 28 2.32 2.85 5.43
CA ALA A 28 1.84 2.09 4.28
C ALA A 28 0.73 2.89 3.56
N ASP A 29 1.12 3.99 2.89
CA ASP A 29 0.19 4.93 2.25
C ASP A 29 -0.47 4.36 0.97
N GLY A 30 0.03 3.23 0.47
CA GLY A 30 -0.43 2.64 -0.79
C GLY A 30 0.03 3.48 -2.00
N PRO A 31 -0.31 3.04 -3.22
CA PRO A 31 0.15 3.72 -4.42
C PRO A 31 -0.75 4.91 -4.79
N ASP A 32 -0.16 5.96 -5.37
CA ASP A 32 -0.91 7.12 -5.89
C ASP A 32 -1.67 6.80 -7.19
N TYR A 33 -1.11 5.89 -8.00
CA TYR A 33 -1.66 5.47 -9.28
C TYR A 33 -1.62 3.96 -9.43
N TYR A 34 -2.55 3.48 -10.25
CA TYR A 34 -2.64 2.08 -10.63
C TYR A 34 -2.38 1.87 -12.11
N ARG A 35 -1.97 0.64 -12.43
CA ARG A 35 -2.06 0.02 -13.74
C ARG A 35 -3.20 -0.99 -13.76
N VAL A 36 -3.96 -1.04 -14.85
CA VAL A 36 -4.96 -2.09 -15.10
C VAL A 36 -4.29 -3.40 -15.52
N THR A 37 -4.58 -4.48 -14.81
CA THR A 37 -4.04 -5.83 -15.06
C THR A 37 -5.16 -6.87 -15.03
N GLY A 38 -4.91 -8.06 -15.58
CA GLY A 38 -5.86 -9.18 -15.51
C GLY A 38 -7.16 -9.01 -16.32
N VAL A 39 -7.26 -7.98 -17.16
CA VAL A 39 -8.35 -7.80 -18.14
C VAL A 39 -7.91 -8.38 -19.48
N ALA A 40 -8.77 -9.16 -20.12
CA ALA A 40 -8.47 -9.73 -21.43
C ALA A 40 -8.25 -8.64 -22.50
N PRO A 41 -7.40 -8.85 -23.53
CA PRO A 41 -7.13 -7.85 -24.56
C PRO A 41 -8.37 -7.35 -25.33
N THR A 42 -9.44 -8.15 -25.34
CA THR A 42 -10.71 -7.85 -26.03
C THR A 42 -11.81 -7.34 -25.09
N ASP A 43 -11.49 -7.08 -23.82
CA ASP A 43 -12.43 -6.62 -22.79
C ASP A 43 -11.95 -5.31 -22.15
N VAL A 44 -12.71 -4.79 -21.20
CA VAL A 44 -12.44 -3.55 -20.47
C VAL A 44 -12.70 -3.70 -18.98
N LEU A 45 -11.93 -2.99 -18.17
CA LEU A 45 -12.30 -2.79 -16.77
C LEU A 45 -13.44 -1.77 -16.70
N ARG A 46 -14.57 -2.16 -16.12
CA ARG A 46 -15.75 -1.30 -16.01
C ARG A 46 -15.67 -0.45 -14.75
N ILE A 47 -15.80 0.86 -14.91
CA ILE A 47 -15.94 1.82 -13.81
C ILE A 47 -17.42 1.84 -13.39
N ARG A 48 -17.69 1.62 -12.11
CA ARG A 48 -19.03 1.48 -11.52
C ARG A 48 -19.40 2.70 -10.68
N ALA A 49 -20.67 3.07 -10.66
CA ALA A 49 -21.17 4.19 -9.86
C ALA A 49 -20.99 3.96 -8.34
N THR A 50 -21.18 2.72 -7.89
CA THR A 50 -20.95 2.27 -6.52
C THR A 50 -20.09 1.00 -6.55
N PRO A 51 -19.43 0.61 -5.44
CA PRO A 51 -18.56 -0.57 -5.40
C PRO A 51 -19.39 -1.84 -5.24
N ASP A 52 -20.15 -2.13 -6.28
CA ASP A 52 -21.04 -3.27 -6.41
C ASP A 52 -20.90 -3.80 -7.86
N PRO A 53 -20.74 -5.12 -8.06
CA PRO A 53 -20.57 -5.69 -9.40
C PRO A 53 -21.78 -5.45 -10.34
N GLY A 54 -22.98 -5.28 -9.78
CA GLY A 54 -24.24 -5.00 -10.47
C GLY A 54 -24.55 -3.51 -10.64
N ALA A 55 -23.75 -2.61 -10.07
CA ALA A 55 -23.98 -1.17 -10.21
C ALA A 55 -23.87 -0.67 -11.65
N ALA A 56 -24.52 0.47 -11.92
CA ALA A 56 -24.45 1.15 -13.21
C ALA A 56 -22.98 1.40 -13.61
N GLN A 57 -22.67 1.14 -14.87
CA GLN A 57 -21.36 1.43 -15.43
C GLN A 57 -21.31 2.90 -15.88
N VAL A 58 -20.33 3.64 -15.39
CA VAL A 58 -20.11 5.07 -15.69
C VAL A 58 -18.90 5.31 -16.58
N GLY A 59 -18.06 4.30 -16.78
CA GLY A 59 -16.89 4.39 -17.65
C GLY A 59 -16.23 3.04 -17.91
N LYS A 60 -15.14 3.08 -18.67
CA LYS A 60 -14.36 1.91 -19.10
C LYS A 60 -12.87 2.28 -19.10
N ILE A 61 -12.03 1.33 -18.73
CA ILE A 61 -10.57 1.46 -18.79
C ILE A 61 -10.03 0.29 -19.63
N PRO A 62 -9.19 0.55 -20.65
CA PRO A 62 -8.63 -0.52 -21.46
C PRO A 62 -7.62 -1.38 -20.68
N PRO A 63 -7.35 -2.61 -21.12
CA PRO A 63 -6.32 -3.46 -20.55
C PRO A 63 -4.94 -2.78 -20.58
N GLY A 64 -4.18 -2.88 -19.50
CA GLY A 64 -2.83 -2.32 -19.43
C GLY A 64 -2.76 -0.81 -19.27
N ALA A 65 -3.89 -0.10 -19.13
CA ALA A 65 -3.89 1.33 -18.89
C ALA A 65 -3.11 1.70 -17.61
N ASP A 66 -2.28 2.73 -17.71
CA ASP A 66 -1.60 3.41 -16.60
C ASP A 66 -2.34 4.71 -16.22
N CYS A 67 -1.76 5.52 -15.32
CA CYS A 67 -2.34 6.79 -14.88
C CYS A 67 -3.76 6.69 -14.28
N VAL A 68 -4.13 5.55 -13.69
CA VAL A 68 -5.41 5.42 -12.98
C VAL A 68 -5.22 5.96 -11.56
N ARG A 69 -5.71 7.16 -11.27
CA ARG A 69 -5.50 7.82 -9.97
C ARG A 69 -6.23 7.06 -8.87
N ASN A 70 -5.53 6.76 -7.78
CA ASN A 70 -6.11 6.18 -6.57
C ASN A 70 -6.82 7.26 -5.75
N LEU A 71 -8.11 7.06 -5.48
CA LEU A 71 -8.90 7.93 -4.58
C LEU A 71 -9.33 7.20 -3.30
N GLY A 72 -8.70 6.06 -3.01
CA GLY A 72 -8.93 5.25 -1.82
C GLY A 72 -9.69 3.95 -2.10
N CYS A 73 -9.48 2.96 -1.24
CA CYS A 73 -10.12 1.65 -1.33
C CYS A 73 -10.92 1.32 -0.09
N ARG A 74 -11.91 0.43 -0.25
CA ARG A 74 -12.69 -0.16 0.86
C ARG A 74 -12.96 -1.64 0.63
N GLY A 75 -13.24 -2.36 1.71
CA GLY A 75 -13.37 -3.81 1.71
C GLY A 75 -12.02 -4.51 1.55
N GLY A 76 -12.03 -5.80 1.26
CA GLY A 76 -10.85 -6.63 1.28
C GLY A 76 -10.57 -7.24 2.65
N LEU A 77 -9.35 -7.71 2.83
CA LEU A 77 -8.86 -8.23 4.11
C LEU A 77 -8.14 -7.12 4.87
N SER A 78 -8.37 -7.06 6.18
CA SER A 78 -7.48 -6.35 7.10
C SER A 78 -6.10 -7.02 7.14
N PHE A 79 -5.10 -6.30 7.67
CA PHE A 79 -3.77 -6.84 7.88
C PHE A 79 -3.79 -8.10 8.78
N GLU A 80 -4.59 -8.07 9.84
CA GLU A 80 -4.75 -9.20 10.75
C GLU A 80 -5.36 -10.40 10.03
N GLU A 81 -6.48 -10.22 9.32
CA GLU A 81 -7.12 -11.30 8.56
C GLU A 81 -6.18 -11.88 7.50
N TYR A 82 -5.42 -11.04 6.79
CA TYR A 82 -4.44 -11.50 5.80
C TYR A 82 -3.33 -12.35 6.43
N SER A 83 -2.89 -11.98 7.63
CA SER A 83 -1.77 -12.61 8.32
C SER A 83 -2.15 -13.88 9.09
N THR A 84 -3.42 -14.01 9.48
CA THR A 84 -3.87 -15.07 10.40
C THR A 84 -4.82 -16.09 9.76
N LEU A 85 -5.67 -15.68 8.81
CA LEU A 85 -6.63 -16.59 8.18
C LEU A 85 -5.94 -17.53 7.19
N SER A 86 -6.44 -18.76 7.09
CA SER A 86 -6.06 -19.67 6.02
C SER A 86 -6.49 -19.12 4.65
N LYS A 87 -5.88 -19.61 3.56
CA LYS A 87 -6.24 -19.17 2.20
C LYS A 87 -7.71 -19.42 1.84
N THR A 88 -8.31 -20.49 2.36
CA THR A 88 -9.73 -20.79 2.14
C THR A 88 -10.64 -19.79 2.85
N GLU A 89 -10.32 -19.43 4.09
CA GLU A 89 -11.06 -18.41 4.84
C GLU A 89 -10.88 -17.02 4.23
N GLN A 90 -9.66 -16.68 3.80
CA GLN A 90 -9.39 -15.45 3.03
C GLN A 90 -10.26 -15.39 1.78
N ALA A 91 -10.37 -16.49 1.03
CA ALA A 91 -11.21 -16.55 -0.16
C ALA A 91 -12.70 -16.39 0.15
N GLU A 92 -13.20 -17.01 1.23
CA GLU A 92 -14.59 -16.81 1.69
C GLU A 92 -14.84 -15.35 2.06
N ARG A 93 -13.95 -14.74 2.84
CA ARG A 93 -14.06 -13.34 3.23
C ARG A 93 -14.10 -12.41 2.01
N LEU A 94 -13.23 -12.64 1.02
CA LEU A 94 -13.17 -11.85 -0.21
C LEU A 94 -14.36 -12.06 -1.14
N ARG A 95 -15.10 -13.16 -1.04
CA ARG A 95 -16.38 -13.35 -1.75
C ARG A 95 -17.44 -12.39 -1.23
N HIS A 96 -17.54 -12.24 0.09
CA HIS A 96 -18.54 -11.38 0.73
C HIS A 96 -18.12 -9.91 0.79
N TYR A 97 -16.83 -9.64 0.95
CA TYR A 97 -16.27 -8.30 1.14
C TYR A 97 -15.11 -8.04 0.17
N PRO A 98 -15.36 -8.06 -1.15
CA PRO A 98 -14.31 -7.80 -2.13
C PRO A 98 -13.74 -6.39 -1.95
N ARG A 99 -12.45 -6.24 -2.24
CA ARG A 99 -11.81 -4.92 -2.25
C ARG A 99 -12.22 -4.15 -3.51
N TRP A 100 -12.71 -2.94 -3.30
CA TRP A 100 -13.02 -1.98 -4.35
C TRP A 100 -12.22 -0.71 -4.13
N CYS A 101 -11.75 -0.10 -5.22
CA CYS A 101 -11.04 1.16 -5.17
C CYS A 101 -11.82 2.21 -5.95
N LYS A 102 -12.02 3.37 -5.34
CA LYS A 102 -12.47 4.56 -6.03
C LYS A 102 -11.28 5.10 -6.81
N ILE A 103 -11.51 5.43 -8.07
CA ILE A 103 -10.48 5.90 -8.99
C ILE A 103 -10.96 7.11 -9.78
N GLU A 104 -10.01 7.81 -10.37
CA GLU A 104 -10.22 8.73 -11.49
C GLU A 104 -9.39 8.25 -12.69
N TYR A 105 -10.01 8.20 -13.86
CA TYR A 105 -9.34 7.90 -15.12
C TYR A 105 -9.92 8.75 -16.23
N GLN A 106 -9.08 9.60 -16.84
CA GLN A 106 -9.47 10.50 -17.93
C GLN A 106 -10.68 11.38 -17.57
N GLY A 107 -10.75 11.85 -16.31
CA GLY A 107 -11.83 12.68 -15.80
C GLY A 107 -13.09 11.92 -15.38
N ILE A 108 -13.12 10.59 -15.50
CA ILE A 108 -14.23 9.75 -15.02
C ILE A 108 -13.90 9.24 -13.62
N GLU A 109 -14.71 9.62 -12.63
CA GLU A 109 -14.65 9.03 -11.29
C GLU A 109 -15.62 7.86 -11.12
N GLY A 110 -15.18 6.84 -10.38
CA GLY A 110 -16.06 5.76 -9.93
C GLY A 110 -15.28 4.62 -9.28
N TRP A 111 -15.90 3.44 -9.19
CA TRP A 111 -15.38 2.29 -8.46
C TRP A 111 -14.99 1.16 -9.40
N VAL A 112 -13.84 0.53 -9.14
CA VAL A 112 -13.37 -0.65 -9.85
C VAL A 112 -12.99 -1.75 -8.88
N ALA A 113 -13.12 -3.01 -9.32
CA ALA A 113 -12.71 -4.15 -8.50
C ALA A 113 -11.18 -4.18 -8.41
N ALA A 114 -10.64 -4.14 -7.20
CA ALA A 114 -9.20 -3.95 -6.98
C ALA A 114 -8.34 -5.13 -7.44
N ARG A 115 -8.94 -6.29 -7.70
CA ARG A 115 -8.26 -7.46 -8.29
C ARG A 115 -7.71 -7.21 -9.70
N TYR A 116 -8.17 -6.15 -10.38
CA TYR A 116 -7.67 -5.73 -11.70
C TYR A 116 -6.69 -4.56 -11.62
N LEU A 117 -6.24 -4.20 -10.42
CA LEU A 117 -5.30 -3.10 -10.20
C LEU A 117 -3.98 -3.65 -9.66
N ALA A 118 -2.89 -3.20 -10.27
CA ALA A 118 -1.55 -3.31 -9.73
C ALA A 118 -0.99 -1.90 -9.47
N GLU A 119 -0.01 -1.79 -8.58
CA GLU A 119 0.76 -0.54 -8.43
C GLU A 119 1.28 -0.08 -9.81
N GLY A 120 1.09 1.20 -10.09
CA GLY A 120 1.46 1.82 -11.36
C GLY A 120 1.93 3.25 -11.15
N GLY A 121 2.21 3.94 -12.25
CA GLY A 121 2.62 5.34 -12.22
C GLY A 121 1.84 6.18 -13.22
N CYS A 122 2.14 7.48 -13.23
CA CYS A 122 1.75 8.37 -14.30
C CYS A 122 2.96 9.20 -14.74
N ARG A 123 3.41 9.00 -15.98
CA ARG A 123 4.57 9.66 -16.58
C ARG A 123 4.23 10.17 -17.96
#